data_AF-A0A7Z0AWL8-F1
#
_entry.id   AF-A0A7Z0AWL8-F1
#
_cell.length_a   1.000
_cell.length_b   1.000
_cell.length_c   1.000
_cell.angle_alpha   90.00
_cell.angle_beta   90.00
_cell.angle_gamma   90.00
#
_symmetry.space_group_name_H-M   'P 1'
#
loop_
_entity.id
_entity.type
_entity.pdbx_description
1 polymer ?
#
loop_
_entity_poly.entity_id
_entity_poly.type
_entity_poly.pdbx_seq_one_letter_code
_entity_poly.pdbx_strand_id
1 'polypeptide(L)'
;MGSDAGLKAVSVAKGLKSDASWSAIFSTLKSTPRQTFMTHIVLSQVVASISELKKNPMGTVAAGGGDSVAILNRNEPAFYCVPAKAYEALMNRLEDLELIALCKERENDPTIKVSIDDL
;
A
#
# COMPACT_ATOMS: atom_id res chain seq x y z
N MET A 1 38.79 -14.22 8.35
CA MET A 1 38.87 -14.82 7.00
C MET A 1 37.68 -14.33 6.20
N GLY A 2 37.91 -13.70 5.05
CA GLY A 2 36.86 -13.09 4.22
C GLY A 2 37.02 -11.61 3.90
N SER A 3 38.21 -11.04 4.06
CA SER A 3 38.63 -9.76 3.49
C SER A 3 39.14 -9.97 2.06
N ASP A 4 39.04 -8.97 1.19
CA ASP A 4 39.81 -8.83 -0.08
C ASP A 4 39.17 -9.13 -1.45
N ALA A 5 37.88 -8.80 -1.67
CA ALA A 5 37.32 -8.73 -3.02
C ALA A 5 37.09 -7.29 -3.56
N GLY A 6 36.99 -6.29 -2.68
CA GLY A 6 36.59 -4.93 -3.06
C GLY A 6 37.73 -3.92 -3.31
N LEU A 7 38.96 -4.20 -2.88
CA LEU A 7 40.03 -3.20 -2.84
C LEU A 7 41.03 -3.24 -4.01
N LYS A 8 40.98 -4.25 -4.87
CA LYS A 8 41.90 -4.36 -6.03
C LYS A 8 41.54 -3.45 -7.21
N ALA A 9 40.36 -2.82 -7.23
CA ALA A 9 39.95 -1.99 -8.36
C ALA A 9 40.50 -0.55 -8.33
N VAL A 10 41.07 -0.08 -7.20
CA VAL A 10 41.42 1.34 -7.03
C VAL A 10 42.87 1.68 -7.44
N SER A 11 43.78 0.69 -7.58
CA SER A 11 45.21 0.95 -7.79
C SER A 11 45.72 0.85 -9.25
N VAL A 12 44.84 0.85 -10.26
CA VAL A 12 45.24 0.93 -11.68
C VAL A 12 44.60 2.16 -12.33
N ALA A 13 44.99 3.34 -11.87
CA ALA A 13 44.72 4.59 -12.58
C ALA A 13 45.79 5.65 -12.29
N LYS A 14 47.07 5.23 -12.25
CA LYS A 14 48.19 6.17 -12.34
C LYS A 14 48.53 6.35 -13.81
N GLY A 15 47.93 7.39 -14.38
CA GLY A 15 48.38 8.02 -15.62
C GLY A 15 47.76 7.43 -16.89
N LEU A 16 46.62 7.98 -17.30
CA LEU A 16 46.38 8.26 -18.71
C LEU A 16 45.47 9.50 -18.81
N LYS A 17 45.69 10.25 -19.88
CA LYS A 17 45.48 11.70 -20.01
C LYS A 17 44.03 12.10 -20.21
N SER A 18 43.82 13.40 -20.05
CA SER A 18 42.60 14.18 -20.27
C SER A 18 41.96 13.94 -21.64
N ASP A 19 40.73 13.41 -21.60
CA ASP A 19 39.60 13.89 -22.41
C ASP A 19 38.29 13.45 -21.75
N ALA A 20 37.98 14.16 -20.68
CA ALA A 20 36.64 14.55 -20.25
C ALA A 20 35.45 13.69 -20.72
N SER A 21 35.20 12.59 -20.00
CA SER A 21 33.83 12.23 -19.63
C SER A 21 33.74 12.02 -18.13
N TRP A 22 33.91 13.12 -17.40
CA TRP A 22 33.56 13.24 -15.98
C TRP A 22 32.08 12.90 -15.72
N SER A 23 31.23 12.87 -16.76
CA SER A 23 29.81 12.50 -16.68
C SER A 23 29.58 11.00 -16.46
N ALA A 24 30.42 10.10 -16.99
CA ALA A 24 30.26 8.66 -16.80
C ALA A 24 30.60 8.20 -15.36
N ILE A 25 31.58 8.84 -14.74
CA ILE A 25 32.01 8.55 -13.37
C ILE A 25 31.02 9.17 -12.36
N PHE A 26 30.52 10.38 -12.63
CA PHE A 26 29.48 11.00 -11.80
C PHE A 26 28.08 10.39 -11.98
N SER A 27 27.74 9.81 -13.15
CA SER A 27 26.45 9.14 -13.34
C SER A 27 26.36 7.84 -12.56
N THR A 28 27.47 7.10 -12.46
CA THR A 28 27.57 5.85 -11.71
C THR A 28 27.51 6.07 -10.20
N LEU A 29 27.90 7.26 -9.71
CA LEU A 29 27.86 7.61 -8.28
C LEU A 29 26.50 8.17 -7.81
N LYS A 30 25.62 8.60 -8.74
CA LYS A 30 24.33 9.24 -8.40
C LYS A 30 23.13 8.29 -8.35
N SER A 31 23.27 7.03 -8.72
CA SER A 31 22.11 6.11 -8.85
C SER A 31 22.08 4.97 -7.84
N THR A 32 22.89 5.03 -6.77
CA THR A 32 22.65 4.18 -5.60
C THR A 32 21.26 4.54 -5.06
N PRO A 33 20.24 3.65 -5.14
CA PRO A 33 18.97 3.94 -4.51
C PRO A 33 19.28 4.12 -3.02
N ARG A 34 19.06 5.33 -2.52
CA ARG A 34 18.90 5.51 -1.09
C ARG A 34 17.65 4.72 -0.75
N GLN A 35 17.84 3.49 -0.27
CA GLN A 35 16.78 2.75 0.40
C GLN A 35 16.51 3.53 1.68
N THR A 36 15.74 4.60 1.59
CA THR A 36 15.05 5.17 2.75
C THR A 36 14.12 4.07 3.21
N PHE A 37 14.52 3.37 4.27
CA PHE A 37 13.63 2.45 4.98
C PHE A 37 12.51 3.29 5.60
N MET A 38 11.49 3.58 4.80
CA MET A 38 10.23 4.14 5.29
C MET A 38 9.40 2.96 5.79
N THR A 39 9.17 2.92 7.09
CA THR A 39 8.28 1.92 7.69
C THR A 39 6.84 2.32 7.38
N HIS A 40 6.09 1.45 6.71
CA HIS A 40 4.68 1.68 6.42
C HIS A 40 3.80 0.74 7.24
N ILE A 41 2.69 1.26 7.75
CA ILE A 41 1.64 0.44 8.35
C ILE A 41 0.79 -0.11 7.21
N VAL A 42 0.68 -1.43 7.15
CA VAL A 42 -0.16 -2.15 6.18
C VAL A 42 -1.35 -2.73 6.92
N LEU A 43 -2.56 -2.38 6.47
CA LEU A 43 -3.84 -2.76 7.11
C LEU A 43 -4.49 -3.99 6.46
N SER A 44 -3.70 -4.77 5.73
CA SER A 44 -4.12 -6.01 5.10
C SER A 44 -3.12 -7.12 5.42
N GLN A 45 -3.62 -8.34 5.56
CA GLN A 45 -2.80 -9.55 5.74
C GLN A 45 -2.10 -9.97 4.44
N VAL A 46 -2.59 -9.50 3.29
CA VAL A 46 -2.10 -9.90 1.97
C VAL A 46 -1.58 -8.68 1.23
N VAL A 47 -0.39 -8.83 0.67
CA VAL A 47 0.32 -7.74 -0.01
C VAL A 47 0.79 -8.24 -1.37
N ALA A 48 0.57 -7.44 -2.41
CA ALA A 48 1.04 -7.72 -3.76
C ALA A 48 1.73 -6.49 -4.36
N SER A 49 2.64 -6.71 -5.30
CA SER A 49 3.25 -5.61 -6.05
C SER A 49 2.33 -5.12 -7.18
N ILE A 50 2.52 -3.87 -7.61
CA ILE A 50 1.82 -3.34 -8.79
C ILE A 50 2.12 -4.16 -10.07
N SER A 51 3.31 -4.77 -10.16
CA SER A 51 3.69 -5.63 -11.27
C SER A 51 2.92 -6.96 -11.27
N GLU A 52 2.70 -7.52 -10.08
CA GLU A 52 1.92 -8.74 -9.91
C GLU A 52 0.45 -8.53 -10.24
N LEU A 53 -0.13 -7.42 -9.74
CA LEU A 53 -1.49 -7.01 -10.07
C LEU A 53 -1.67 -6.82 -11.59
N LYS A 54 -0.70 -6.19 -12.26
CA LYS A 54 -0.72 -6.01 -13.72
C LYS A 54 -0.64 -7.33 -14.49
N LYS A 55 0.11 -8.31 -13.96
CA LYS A 55 0.29 -9.61 -14.60
C LYS A 55 -0.96 -10.49 -14.50
N ASN A 56 -1.60 -10.52 -13.33
CA ASN A 56 -2.78 -11.33 -13.09
C ASN A 56 -3.73 -10.66 -12.08
N PRO A 57 -4.56 -9.69 -12.53
CA PRO A 57 -5.38 -8.90 -11.61
C PRO A 57 -6.36 -9.77 -10.82
N MET A 58 -7.03 -10.71 -11.49
CA MET A 58 -8.00 -11.58 -10.83
C MET A 58 -7.34 -12.53 -9.81
N GLY A 59 -6.17 -13.07 -10.14
CA GLY A 59 -5.42 -13.92 -9.21
C GLY A 59 -4.90 -13.14 -8.00
N THR A 60 -4.42 -11.91 -8.19
CA THR A 60 -3.96 -11.05 -7.09
C THR A 60 -5.11 -10.70 -6.15
N VAL A 61 -6.31 -10.40 -6.66
CA VAL A 61 -7.48 -10.16 -5.81
C VAL A 61 -7.94 -11.43 -5.10
N ALA A 62 -7.97 -12.57 -5.80
CA ALA A 62 -8.36 -13.85 -5.21
C ALA A 62 -7.41 -14.32 -4.10
N ALA A 63 -6.12 -13.95 -4.17
CA ALA A 63 -5.14 -14.23 -3.11
C ALA A 63 -5.51 -13.59 -1.76
N GLY A 64 -6.32 -12.52 -1.78
CA GLY A 64 -6.89 -11.91 -0.58
C GLY A 64 -7.93 -12.77 0.14
N GLY A 65 -8.41 -13.88 -0.46
CA GLY A 65 -9.35 -14.78 0.19
C GLY A 65 -10.72 -14.16 0.50
N GLY A 66 -11.06 -13.03 -0.12
CA GLY A 66 -12.25 -12.23 0.20
C GLY A 66 -11.95 -11.00 1.06
N ASP A 67 -10.77 -10.90 1.65
CA ASP A 67 -10.28 -9.71 2.35
C ASP A 67 -9.57 -8.73 1.39
N SER A 68 -9.22 -7.56 1.90
CA SER A 68 -8.48 -6.55 1.14
C SER A 68 -7.05 -7.02 0.83
N VAL A 69 -6.48 -6.55 -0.28
CA VAL A 69 -5.07 -6.78 -0.67
C VAL A 69 -4.37 -5.43 -0.78
N ALA A 70 -3.27 -5.25 -0.05
CA ALA A 70 -2.45 -4.04 -0.18
C ALA A 70 -1.58 -4.12 -1.45
N ILE A 71 -1.62 -3.08 -2.27
CA ILE A 71 -0.83 -2.98 -3.50
C ILE A 71 0.34 -2.05 -3.29
N LEU A 72 1.55 -2.56 -3.46
CA LEU A 72 2.79 -1.79 -3.31
C LEU A 72 3.29 -1.27 -4.66
N ASN A 73 3.77 -0.02 -4.66
CA ASN A 73 4.57 0.55 -5.73
C ASN A 73 5.94 0.93 -5.16
N ARG A 74 7.03 0.35 -5.70
CA ARG A 74 8.40 0.56 -5.18
C ARG A 74 8.54 0.33 -3.66
N ASN A 75 7.86 -0.71 -3.15
CA ASN A 75 7.77 -1.08 -1.72
C ASN A 75 6.97 -0.11 -0.84
N GLU A 76 6.31 0.89 -1.41
CA GLU A 76 5.41 1.79 -0.70
C GLU A 76 3.96 1.39 -0.97
N PRO A 77 3.09 1.25 0.06
CA PRO A 77 1.67 0.98 -0.16
C PRO A 77 1.02 2.11 -0.97
N ALA A 78 0.51 1.78 -2.15
CA ALA A 78 -0.12 2.73 -3.06
C ALA A 78 -1.64 2.76 -2.89
N PHE A 79 -2.29 1.60 -2.81
CA PHE A 79 -3.73 1.47 -2.61
C PHE A 79 -4.10 0.09 -2.08
N TYR A 80 -5.35 -0.08 -1.64
CA TYR A 80 -5.94 -1.37 -1.28
C TYR A 80 -6.91 -1.80 -2.36
N CYS A 81 -6.82 -3.06 -2.79
CA CYS A 81 -7.87 -3.68 -3.57
C CYS A 81 -8.85 -4.37 -2.61
N VAL A 82 -10.10 -3.95 -2.62
CA VAL A 82 -11.16 -4.53 -1.78
C VAL A 82 -12.13 -5.27 -2.70
N PRO A 83 -12.39 -6.57 -2.51
CA PRO A 83 -13.39 -7.29 -3.29
C PRO A 83 -14.79 -6.68 -3.15
N ALA A 84 -15.59 -6.68 -4.22
CA ALA A 84 -16.89 -6.03 -4.25
C ALA A 84 -17.80 -6.44 -3.08
N LYS A 85 -17.92 -7.75 -2.82
CA LYS A 85 -18.71 -8.28 -1.70
C LYS A 85 -18.26 -7.76 -0.33
N ALA A 86 -16.95 -7.61 -0.12
CA ALA A 86 -16.40 -7.10 1.14
C ALA A 86 -16.67 -5.59 1.27
N TYR A 87 -16.57 -4.85 0.17
CA TYR A 87 -16.87 -3.42 0.14
C TYR A 87 -18.36 -3.14 0.38
N GLU A 88 -19.25 -3.91 -0.24
CA GLU A 88 -20.70 -3.84 -0.01
C GLU A 88 -21.05 -4.12 1.46
N ALA A 89 -20.48 -5.19 2.04
CA ALA A 89 -20.69 -5.51 3.44
C ALA A 89 -20.19 -4.40 4.39
N LEU A 90 -19.06 -3.77 4.06
CA LEU A 90 -18.53 -2.63 4.80
C LEU A 90 -19.47 -1.44 4.73
N MET A 91 -20.01 -1.11 3.56
CA MET A 91 -20.95 0.00 3.39
C MET A 91 -22.26 -0.22 4.13
N ASN A 92 -22.86 -1.41 4.02
CA ASN A 92 -24.07 -1.77 4.78
C ASN A 92 -23.85 -1.58 6.28
N ARG A 93 -22.66 -1.96 6.79
CA ARG A 93 -22.36 -1.80 8.21
C ARG A 93 -22.19 -0.35 8.64
N LEU A 94 -21.69 0.53 7.76
CA LEU A 94 -21.60 1.96 8.04
C LEU A 94 -22.98 2.60 8.10
N GLU A 95 -23.87 2.25 7.18
CA GLU A 95 -25.28 2.70 7.19
C GLU A 95 -26.00 2.30 8.48
N ASP A 96 -25.82 1.05 8.94
CA ASP A 96 -26.35 0.60 10.23
C ASP A 96 -25.86 1.46 11.40
N LEU A 97 -24.59 1.87 11.40
CA LEU A 97 -24.01 2.68 12.48
C LEU A 97 -24.61 4.08 12.51
N GLU A 98 -24.87 4.68 11.35
CA GLU A 98 -25.56 5.97 11.24
C GLU A 98 -26.99 5.86 11.77
N LEU A 99 -27.70 4.78 11.43
CA LEU A 99 -29.04 4.52 11.95
C LEU A 99 -29.03 4.34 13.47
N ILE A 100 -28.07 3.60 14.01
CA ILE A 100 -27.89 3.44 15.46
C ILE A 100 -27.63 4.79 16.14
N ALA A 101 -26.86 5.68 15.51
CA ALA A 101 -26.61 7.01 16.06
C ALA A 101 -27.91 7.83 16.17
N LEU A 102 -28.76 7.79 15.13
CA LEU A 102 -30.09 8.43 15.16
C LEU A 102 -31.01 7.82 16.21
N CYS A 103 -31.04 6.49 16.32
CA CYS A 103 -31.82 5.81 17.35
C CYS A 103 -31.39 6.24 18.75
N LYS A 104 -30.09 6.34 19.02
CA LYS A 104 -29.53 6.78 20.31
C LYS A 104 -29.85 8.23 20.62
N GLU A 105 -29.78 9.12 19.62
CA GLU A 105 -30.12 10.52 19.79
C GLU A 105 -31.59 10.69 20.21
N ARG A 106 -32.48 9.87 19.65
CA ARG A 106 -33.92 9.94 19.87
C ARG A 106 -34.44 8.97 20.95
N GLU A 107 -33.55 8.25 21.61
CA GLU A 107 -33.92 7.17 22.54
C GLU A 107 -34.75 7.67 23.74
N ASN A 108 -34.52 8.92 24.15
CA ASN A 108 -35.19 9.55 25.29
C ASN A 108 -36.26 10.58 24.89
N ASP A 109 -36.61 10.67 23.60
CA ASP A 109 -37.64 11.59 23.14
C ASP A 109 -39.03 11.18 23.67
N PRO A 110 -39.94 12.14 23.90
CA PRO A 110 -41.31 11.84 24.29
C PRO A 110 -41.99 10.97 23.22
N THR A 111 -42.49 9.81 23.63
CA THR A 111 -43.17 8.85 22.75
C THR A 111 -44.68 9.02 22.83
N ILE A 112 -45.34 8.99 21.67
CA ILE A 112 -46.80 9.03 21.56
C ILE A 112 -47.24 7.68 21.01
N LYS A 113 -48.15 7.00 21.73
CA LYS A 113 -48.71 5.72 21.29
C LYS A 113 -49.80 5.97 20.26
N VAL A 114 -49.68 5.36 19.08
CA VAL A 114 -50.67 5.40 17.99
C VAL A 114 -50.98 3.97 17.53
N SER A 115 -52.22 3.71 17.10
CA SER A 115 -52.61 2.45 16.43
C SER A 115 -52.37 2.56 14.92
N ILE A 116 -52.10 1.44 14.25
CA ILE A 116 -51.98 1.42 12.78
C ILE A 116 -53.33 1.69 12.10
N ASP A 117 -54.43 1.34 12.78
CA ASP A 117 -55.81 1.51 12.29
C ASP A 117 -56.31 2.97 12.40
N ASP A 118 -55.52 3.85 13.04
CA ASP A 118 -55.84 5.27 13.29
C ASP A 118 -55.07 6.24 12.36
N LEU A 119 -54.36 5.73 11.35
CA LEU A 119 -53.60 6.47 10.33
C LEU A 119 -54.40 6.63 9.03
#